data_AF-A0A9X3NET3-F1
#
_entry.id   AF-A0A9X3NET3-F1
#
_cell.length_a   1.000
_cell.length_b   1.000
_cell.length_c   1.000
_cell.angle_alpha   90.00
_cell.angle_beta   90.00
_cell.angle_gamma   90.00
#
_symmetry.space_group_name_H-M   'P 1'
#
loop_
_entity.id
_entity.type
_entity.pdbx_description
1 polymer ?
#
loop_
_entity_poly.entity_id
_entity_poly.type
_entity_poly.pdbx_seq_one_letter_code
_entity_poly.pdbx_strand_id
1 'polypeptide(L)'
;MSDSLFAFDRAQGVRYVCGADESGRACMAGPLVAAAVRFDYERLNADGVARLADLNDSKKLSPRRRAALLPVVLEMADMVMTAIVPATQIDREGLHMSNMRALGCVLDAVTVDGSADLVDGFELKGGATSPRQIVRGDQTSAAIAAASIVAKETRDWLMRQLDDQYPGYGFAVHKGYITPAHVAATVELGLSPAHRRSVRWKASPGRKNVDRGNATLPTSVEAGDDSGRPVEQVEAATTQPTKKKAAGWKTLPDAEKAQYLLDHQTLSDRNWTDEARLRGEKREAFVRRILLGDGPRDESDEIDTARQGSILPEG
;
A
#
# COMPACT_ATOMS: atom_id res chain seq x y z
N MET A 1 14.58 -14.54 -10.81
CA MET A 1 15.07 -13.47 -9.91
C MET A 1 14.81 -13.80 -8.45
N SER A 2 13.77 -14.56 -8.08
CA SER A 2 13.57 -15.05 -6.70
C SER A 2 14.66 -15.99 -6.20
N ASP A 3 15.23 -16.81 -7.07
CA ASP A 3 16.27 -17.78 -6.68
C ASP A 3 17.45 -17.12 -5.97
N SER A 4 17.81 -15.88 -6.33
CA SER A 4 18.87 -15.15 -5.64
C SER A 4 18.48 -14.73 -4.23
N LEU A 5 17.20 -14.46 -3.95
CA LEU A 5 16.71 -14.10 -2.61
C LEU A 5 16.81 -15.29 -1.66
N PHE A 6 16.33 -16.45 -2.10
CA PHE A 6 16.40 -17.67 -1.30
C PHE A 6 17.83 -18.19 -1.17
N ALA A 7 18.67 -18.02 -2.20
CA ALA A 7 20.09 -18.36 -2.12
C ALA A 7 20.80 -17.50 -1.06
N PHE A 8 20.50 -16.20 -0.99
CA PHE A 8 21.04 -15.33 0.05
C PHE A 8 20.64 -15.79 1.46
N ASP A 9 19.37 -16.11 1.66
CA ASP A 9 18.89 -16.60 2.96
C ASP A 9 19.50 -17.97 3.32
N ARG A 10 19.59 -18.90 2.37
CA ARG A 10 20.25 -20.21 2.61
C ARG A 10 21.74 -20.06 2.90
N ALA A 11 22.41 -19.06 2.32
CA ALA A 11 23.81 -18.75 2.60
C ALA A 11 24.06 -18.25 4.04
N GLN A 12 23.01 -17.92 4.80
CA GLN A 12 23.15 -17.67 6.23
C GLN A 12 23.55 -18.94 7.02
N GLY A 13 23.38 -20.13 6.44
CA GLY A 13 23.86 -21.38 7.02
C GLY A 13 23.09 -21.84 8.26
N VAL A 14 21.87 -21.34 8.45
CA VAL A 14 21.01 -21.62 9.60
C VAL A 14 19.65 -22.13 9.14
N ARG A 15 18.95 -22.86 10.01
CA ARG A 15 17.61 -23.38 9.73
C ARG A 15 16.57 -22.26 9.59
N TYR A 16 16.58 -21.31 10.53
CA TYR A 16 15.57 -20.26 10.57
C TYR A 16 16.17 -18.93 10.11
N VAL A 17 15.51 -18.26 9.17
CA VAL A 17 15.84 -16.89 8.79
C VAL A 17 14.61 -16.02 9.01
N CYS A 18 14.80 -14.96 9.77
CA CYS A 18 13.77 -13.98 10.11
C CYS A 18 14.07 -12.69 9.34
N GLY A 19 13.10 -12.17 8.60
CA GLY A 19 13.22 -10.92 7.86
C GLY A 19 12.14 -9.93 8.29
N ALA A 20 12.48 -8.65 8.40
CA ALA A 20 11.52 -7.59 8.72
C ALA A 20 11.64 -6.36 7.80
N ASP A 21 10.50 -5.74 7.56
CA ASP A 21 10.34 -4.51 6.77
C ASP A 21 9.11 -3.71 7.26
N GLU A 22 9.00 -2.45 6.83
CA GLU A 22 7.88 -1.57 7.11
C GLU A 22 7.13 -1.03 5.88
N SER A 23 5.91 -0.55 6.13
CA SER A 23 5.14 0.22 5.17
C SER A 23 4.53 1.47 5.81
N GLY A 24 4.52 2.58 5.06
CA GLY A 24 3.82 3.80 5.45
C GLY A 24 4.67 4.89 6.07
N ARG A 25 6.00 4.79 6.02
CA ARG A 25 6.89 5.77 6.65
C ARG A 25 6.74 7.18 6.05
N ALA A 26 6.68 7.30 4.73
CA ALA A 26 6.57 8.58 4.01
C ALA A 26 5.13 9.13 3.83
N CYS A 27 4.17 8.67 4.63
CA CYS A 27 2.77 9.09 4.53
C CYS A 27 2.44 10.19 5.54
N MET A 28 1.53 11.11 5.16
CA MET A 28 0.99 12.13 6.06
C MET A 28 -0.29 11.67 6.80
N ALA A 29 -0.86 10.52 6.42
CA ALA A 29 -2.00 9.92 7.08
C ALA A 29 -1.89 8.40 7.18
N GLY A 30 -2.62 7.83 8.13
CA GLY A 30 -2.72 6.42 8.42
C GLY A 30 -1.54 5.86 9.24
N PRO A 31 -1.62 4.59 9.62
CA PRO A 31 -0.62 3.95 10.46
C PRO A 31 0.69 3.69 9.70
N LEU A 32 1.74 3.48 10.49
CA LEU A 32 2.94 2.76 10.08
C LEU A 32 2.70 1.27 10.40
N VAL A 33 3.06 0.38 9.49
CA VAL A 33 2.94 -1.07 9.71
C VAL A 33 4.32 -1.69 9.55
N ALA A 34 4.78 -2.42 10.55
CA ALA A 34 5.95 -3.28 10.44
C ALA A 34 5.49 -4.74 10.38
N ALA A 35 6.24 -5.58 9.68
CA ALA A 35 6.02 -7.02 9.68
C ALA A 35 7.35 -7.76 9.77
N ALA A 36 7.30 -8.97 10.32
CA ALA A 36 8.39 -9.94 10.27
C ALA A 36 7.88 -11.29 9.80
N VAL A 37 8.72 -11.99 9.05
CA VAL A 37 8.45 -13.35 8.53
C VAL A 37 9.65 -14.23 8.87
N ARG A 38 9.38 -15.40 9.45
CA ARG A 38 10.36 -16.47 9.65
C ARG A 38 10.10 -17.59 8.64
N PHE A 39 11.13 -17.97 7.89
CA PHE A 39 11.14 -19.20 7.11
C PHE A 39 11.95 -20.29 7.82
N ASP A 40 11.43 -21.52 7.79
CA ASP A 40 12.14 -22.74 8.17
C ASP A 40 12.73 -23.40 6.91
N TYR A 41 14.03 -23.25 6.69
CA TYR A 41 14.72 -23.73 5.49
C TYR A 41 14.93 -25.25 5.44
N GLU A 42 14.70 -25.97 6.54
CA GLU A 42 14.61 -27.44 6.55
C GLU A 42 13.24 -27.93 6.04
N ARG A 43 12.19 -27.13 6.22
CA ARG A 43 10.83 -27.45 5.75
C ARG A 43 10.49 -26.84 4.39
N LEU A 44 11.09 -25.68 4.07
CA LEU A 44 10.86 -24.96 2.82
C LEU A 44 11.55 -25.68 1.65
N ASN A 45 10.80 -26.59 1.04
CA ASN A 45 11.22 -27.40 -0.09
C ASN A 45 11.15 -26.63 -1.43
N ALA A 46 11.55 -27.30 -2.52
CA ALA A 46 11.58 -26.70 -3.85
C ALA A 46 10.19 -26.25 -4.36
N ASP A 47 9.12 -26.96 -4.00
CA ASP A 47 7.75 -26.57 -4.36
C ASP A 47 7.34 -25.27 -3.66
N GLY A 48 7.62 -25.16 -2.35
CA GLY A 48 7.39 -23.93 -1.61
C GLY A 48 8.16 -22.73 -2.17
N VAL A 49 9.42 -22.93 -2.54
CA VAL A 49 10.24 -21.90 -3.23
C VAL A 49 9.63 -21.53 -4.59
N ALA A 50 9.18 -22.51 -5.38
CA ALA A 50 8.56 -22.26 -6.69
C ALA A 50 7.25 -21.47 -6.57
N ARG A 51 6.44 -21.75 -5.56
CA ARG A 51 5.21 -20.99 -5.27
C ARG A 51 5.48 -19.55 -4.83
N LEU A 52 6.68 -19.29 -4.30
CA LEU A 52 7.17 -17.97 -3.93
C LEU A 52 8.09 -17.35 -4.98
N ALA A 53 8.11 -17.86 -6.23
CA ALA A 53 9.03 -17.41 -7.26
C ALA A 53 8.85 -15.95 -7.71
N ASP A 54 7.69 -15.36 -7.41
CA ASP A 54 7.41 -13.95 -7.68
C ASP A 54 7.76 -13.01 -6.50
N LEU A 55 8.34 -13.52 -5.41
CA LEU A 55 8.86 -12.68 -4.33
C LEU A 55 9.89 -11.68 -4.88
N ASN A 56 9.64 -10.40 -4.60
CA ASN A 56 10.48 -9.27 -4.97
C ASN A 56 10.05 -8.05 -4.14
N ASP A 57 10.69 -6.91 -4.35
CA ASP A 57 10.26 -5.60 -3.84
C ASP A 57 8.75 -5.41 -4.06
N SER A 58 8.01 -5.33 -2.96
CA SER A 58 6.56 -5.19 -2.95
C SER A 58 6.06 -4.02 -3.79
N LYS A 59 6.87 -2.98 -4.00
CA LYS A 59 6.56 -1.79 -4.81
C LYS A 59 6.73 -2.03 -6.30
N LYS A 60 7.52 -3.04 -6.69
CA LYS A 60 7.67 -3.48 -8.10
C LYS A 60 6.56 -4.44 -8.53
N LEU A 61 5.88 -5.07 -7.57
CA LEU A 61 4.73 -5.94 -7.83
C LEU A 61 3.44 -5.13 -8.01
N SER A 62 2.60 -5.56 -8.96
CA SER A 62 1.24 -5.03 -9.08
C SER A 62 0.44 -5.37 -7.82
N PRO A 63 -0.57 -4.55 -7.44
CA PRO A 63 -1.43 -4.86 -6.30
C PRO A 63 -2.07 -6.25 -6.38
N ARG A 64 -2.45 -6.71 -7.57
CA ARG A 64 -3.04 -8.04 -7.76
C ARG A 64 -2.01 -9.15 -7.49
N ARG A 65 -0.81 -9.05 -8.06
CA ARG A 65 0.25 -10.06 -7.84
C ARG A 65 0.64 -10.12 -6.36
N ARG A 66 0.77 -8.96 -5.72
CA ARG A 66 1.10 -8.89 -4.30
C ARG A 66 -0.01 -9.48 -3.41
N ALA A 67 -1.27 -9.19 -3.70
CA ALA A 67 -2.40 -9.80 -3.00
C ALA A 67 -2.48 -11.32 -3.21
N ALA A 68 -2.09 -11.83 -4.38
CA ALA A 68 -2.02 -13.27 -4.66
C ALA A 68 -0.84 -13.96 -3.93
N LEU A 69 0.26 -13.25 -3.70
CA LEU A 69 1.42 -13.76 -2.95
C LEU A 69 1.20 -13.81 -1.44
N LEU A 70 0.44 -12.87 -0.87
CA LEU A 70 0.18 -12.83 0.57
C LEU A 70 -0.27 -14.19 1.16
N PRO A 71 -1.31 -14.87 0.64
CA PRO A 71 -1.72 -16.17 1.18
C PRO A 71 -0.63 -17.23 1.06
N VAL A 72 0.18 -17.21 -0.01
CA VAL A 72 1.29 -18.15 -0.19
C VAL A 72 2.39 -17.88 0.84
N VAL A 73 2.71 -16.62 1.11
CA VAL A 73 3.65 -16.24 2.17
C VAL A 73 3.17 -16.74 3.52
N LEU A 74 1.88 -16.54 3.85
CA LEU A 74 1.31 -16.98 5.12
C LEU A 74 1.30 -18.51 5.27
N GLU A 75 1.17 -19.25 4.17
CA GLU A 75 1.19 -20.71 4.17
C GLU A 75 2.61 -21.28 4.29
N MET A 76 3.58 -20.67 3.63
CA MET A 76 4.97 -21.16 3.58
C MET A 76 5.82 -20.65 4.76
N ALA A 77 5.44 -19.54 5.37
CA ALA A 77 6.12 -19.02 6.55
C ALA A 77 5.89 -19.93 7.76
N ASP A 78 6.95 -20.16 8.53
CA ASP A 78 6.84 -20.86 9.81
C ASP A 78 6.20 -19.94 10.87
N MET A 79 6.48 -18.63 10.79
CA MET A 79 5.84 -17.63 11.64
C MET A 79 5.77 -16.26 10.94
N VAL A 80 4.69 -15.52 11.18
CA VAL A 80 4.51 -14.15 10.71
C VAL A 80 4.02 -13.28 11.86
N MET A 81 4.60 -12.09 12.01
CA MET A 81 4.17 -11.11 12.99
C MET A 81 3.98 -9.74 12.35
N THR A 82 2.99 -8.98 12.81
CA THR A 82 2.72 -7.61 12.35
C THR A 82 2.50 -6.66 13.53
N ALA A 83 3.06 -5.46 13.44
CA ALA A 83 2.81 -4.38 14.38
C ALA A 83 2.22 -3.17 13.64
N ILE A 84 1.13 -2.61 14.17
CA ILE A 84 0.45 -1.44 13.62
C ILE A 84 0.65 -0.28 14.58
N VAL A 85 1.33 0.77 14.13
CA VAL A 85 1.55 1.99 14.91
C VAL A 85 0.62 3.09 14.42
N PRO A 86 -0.37 3.52 15.21
CA PRO A 86 -1.35 4.53 14.81
C PRO A 86 -0.71 5.93 14.68
N ALA A 87 -1.37 6.80 13.92
CA ALA A 87 -0.90 8.18 13.68
C ALA A 87 -0.68 8.96 14.98
N THR A 88 -1.55 8.78 15.98
CA THR A 88 -1.44 9.42 17.30
C THR A 88 -0.20 8.99 18.07
N GLN A 89 0.19 7.72 17.97
CA GLN A 89 1.44 7.24 18.58
C GLN A 89 2.66 7.79 17.84
N ILE A 90 2.62 7.82 16.50
CA ILE A 90 3.68 8.42 15.67
C ILE A 90 3.89 9.89 16.05
N ASP A 91 2.81 10.63 16.24
CA ASP A 91 2.86 12.05 16.62
C ASP A 91 3.47 12.27 18.02
N ARG A 92 3.20 11.35 18.96
CA ARG A 92 3.73 11.39 20.33
C ARG A 92 5.20 10.98 20.42
N GLU A 93 5.59 9.93 19.71
CA GLU A 93 6.90 9.27 19.89
C GLU A 93 7.91 9.62 18.78
N GLY A 94 7.44 10.20 17.69
CA GLY A 94 8.22 10.45 16.49
C GLY A 94 8.28 9.23 15.56
N LEU A 95 8.25 9.51 14.26
CA LEU A 95 8.20 8.49 13.20
C LEU A 95 9.37 7.52 13.23
N HIS A 96 10.60 8.03 13.41
CA HIS A 96 11.78 7.16 13.40
C HIS A 96 11.77 6.20 14.58
N MET A 97 11.55 6.70 15.80
CA MET A 97 11.50 5.85 17.00
C MET A 97 10.35 4.85 16.95
N SER A 98 9.18 5.27 16.46
CA SER A 98 8.04 4.38 16.22
C SER A 98 8.40 3.23 15.27
N ASN A 99 9.15 3.52 14.19
CA ASN A 99 9.60 2.50 13.24
C ASN A 99 10.57 1.52 13.88
N MET A 100 11.60 2.02 14.56
CA MET A 100 12.63 1.18 15.19
C MET A 100 12.00 0.24 16.23
N ARG A 101 11.07 0.75 17.05
CA ARG A 101 10.34 -0.07 18.03
C ARG A 101 9.44 -1.11 17.37
N ALA A 102 8.72 -0.73 16.31
CA ALA A 102 7.83 -1.65 15.62
C ALA A 102 8.62 -2.79 14.95
N LEU A 103 9.71 -2.48 14.23
CA LEU A 103 10.60 -3.46 13.61
C LEU A 103 11.25 -4.38 14.65
N GLY A 104 11.77 -3.84 15.74
CA GLY A 104 12.34 -4.64 16.83
C GLY A 104 11.30 -5.58 17.45
N CYS A 105 10.10 -5.08 17.74
CA CYS A 105 9.03 -5.87 18.34
C CYS A 105 8.57 -7.03 17.45
N VAL A 106 8.40 -6.81 16.14
CA VAL A 106 8.01 -7.90 15.22
C VAL A 106 9.13 -8.92 15.04
N LEU A 107 10.40 -8.49 15.02
CA LEU A 107 11.55 -9.41 14.94
C LEU A 107 11.68 -10.25 16.20
N ASP A 108 11.69 -9.62 17.38
CA ASP A 108 11.81 -10.32 18.66
C ASP A 108 10.71 -11.38 18.83
N ALA A 109 9.52 -11.16 18.26
CA ALA A 109 8.42 -12.13 18.29
C ALA A 109 8.62 -13.35 17.39
N VAL A 110 9.40 -13.24 16.31
CA VAL A 110 9.65 -14.35 15.37
C VAL A 110 11.03 -14.98 15.55
N THR A 111 11.96 -14.33 16.23
CA THR A 111 13.30 -14.86 16.49
C THR A 111 13.27 -16.11 17.36
N VAL A 112 14.16 -17.05 17.08
CA VAL A 112 14.44 -18.25 17.88
C VAL A 112 15.94 -18.45 18.01
N ASP A 113 16.36 -19.25 18.98
CA ASP A 113 17.77 -19.58 19.17
C ASP A 113 18.40 -20.11 17.87
N GLY A 114 19.47 -19.46 17.44
CA GLY A 114 20.21 -19.82 16.22
C GLY A 114 19.58 -19.34 14.91
N SER A 115 18.56 -18.47 14.91
CA SER A 115 18.07 -17.84 13.68
C SER A 115 19.03 -16.75 13.16
N ALA A 116 18.96 -16.50 11.86
CA ALA A 116 19.54 -15.31 11.25
C ALA A 116 18.48 -14.23 11.12
N ASP A 117 18.64 -13.15 11.88
CA ASP A 117 17.67 -12.05 11.91
C ASP A 117 18.13 -10.88 11.04
N LEU A 118 17.27 -10.47 10.11
CA LEU A 118 17.56 -9.52 9.05
C LEU A 118 16.51 -8.41 9.02
N VAL A 119 16.94 -7.18 8.81
CA VAL A 119 16.04 -6.01 8.74
C VAL A 119 16.39 -5.14 7.53
N ASP A 120 15.37 -4.68 6.79
CA ASP A 120 15.59 -3.78 5.66
C ASP A 120 16.04 -2.40 6.13
N GLY A 121 17.20 -1.94 5.71
CA GLY A 121 17.57 -0.53 5.74
C GLY A 121 17.79 0.13 7.11
N PHE A 122 17.53 -0.54 8.24
CA PHE A 122 17.64 0.04 9.59
C PHE A 122 18.61 -0.73 10.50
N GLU A 123 19.37 0.02 11.31
CA GLU A 123 20.23 -0.55 12.35
C GLU A 123 19.48 -0.55 13.69
N LEU A 124 18.97 -1.71 14.12
CA LEU A 124 18.25 -1.83 15.39
C LEU A 124 19.24 -2.00 16.55
N LYS A 125 19.14 -1.15 17.57
CA LYS A 125 20.01 -1.17 18.76
C LYS A 125 19.18 -1.50 20.01
N GLY A 126 19.74 -2.35 20.88
CA GLY A 126 19.20 -2.58 22.23
C GLY A 126 17.96 -3.47 22.31
N GLY A 127 17.72 -4.32 21.31
CA GLY A 127 16.72 -5.39 21.38
C GLY A 127 17.26 -6.65 22.06
N ALA A 128 16.39 -7.64 22.28
CA ALA A 128 16.82 -8.98 22.68
C ALA A 128 17.70 -9.65 21.61
N THR A 129 17.49 -9.22 20.36
CA THR A 129 18.19 -9.66 19.16
C THR A 129 19.12 -8.57 18.64
N SER A 130 20.18 -8.97 17.93
CA SER A 130 21.07 -8.06 17.20
C SER A 130 20.95 -8.30 15.70
N PRO A 131 19.81 -7.92 15.10
CA PRO A 131 19.52 -8.19 13.70
C PRO A 131 20.48 -7.44 12.78
N ARG A 132 20.86 -8.07 11.67
CA ARG A 132 21.70 -7.44 10.66
C ARG A 132 20.86 -6.53 9.77
N GLN A 133 21.33 -5.30 9.63
CA GLN A 133 20.85 -4.39 8.61
C GLN A 133 21.24 -4.90 7.22
N ILE A 134 20.27 -5.04 6.33
CA ILE A 134 20.48 -5.36 4.92
C ILE A 134 20.03 -4.16 4.09
N VAL A 135 20.92 -3.62 3.26
CA VAL A 135 20.61 -2.52 2.35
C VAL A 135 19.79 -3.06 1.19
N ARG A 136 18.57 -2.52 0.97
CA ARG A 136 17.62 -3.04 -0.03
C ARG A 136 17.33 -4.52 0.25
N GLY A 137 17.02 -4.81 1.51
CA GLY A 137 16.75 -6.16 1.99
C GLY A 137 15.59 -6.81 1.25
N ASP A 138 14.58 -6.04 0.86
CA ASP A 138 13.44 -6.49 0.04
C ASP A 138 13.82 -7.03 -1.35
N GLN A 139 15.05 -6.73 -1.81
CA GLN A 139 15.63 -7.20 -3.07
C GLN A 139 16.80 -8.16 -2.87
N THR A 140 17.10 -8.52 -1.62
CA THR A 140 18.28 -9.32 -1.26
C THR A 140 17.89 -10.58 -0.51
N SER A 141 16.94 -10.50 0.43
CA SER A 141 16.50 -11.60 1.29
C SER A 141 15.06 -11.98 1.00
N ALA A 142 14.78 -13.29 0.93
CA ALA A 142 13.42 -13.76 0.71
C ALA A 142 12.52 -13.48 1.92
N ALA A 143 13.05 -13.66 3.14
CA ALA A 143 12.33 -13.34 4.38
C ALA A 143 11.96 -11.85 4.46
N ILE A 144 12.89 -10.94 4.11
CA ILE A 144 12.58 -9.49 4.08
C ILE A 144 11.57 -9.17 2.97
N ALA A 145 11.73 -9.73 1.76
CA ALA A 145 10.79 -9.52 0.68
C ALA A 145 9.37 -9.96 1.07
N ALA A 146 9.23 -11.11 1.72
CA ALA A 146 7.96 -11.61 2.25
C ALA A 146 7.38 -10.66 3.32
N ALA A 147 8.20 -10.19 4.26
CA ALA A 147 7.78 -9.20 5.26
C ALA A 147 7.29 -7.89 4.63
N SER A 148 7.96 -7.41 3.56
CA SER A 148 7.55 -6.21 2.82
C SER A 148 6.13 -6.35 2.23
N ILE A 149 5.78 -7.54 1.73
CA ILE A 149 4.46 -7.85 1.18
C ILE A 149 3.42 -7.83 2.30
N VAL A 150 3.70 -8.51 3.42
CA VAL A 150 2.80 -8.55 4.58
C VAL A 150 2.53 -7.15 5.11
N ALA A 151 3.57 -6.35 5.33
CA ALA A 151 3.45 -4.97 5.82
C ALA A 151 2.65 -4.10 4.84
N LYS A 152 2.93 -4.22 3.54
CA LYS A 152 2.29 -3.41 2.49
C LYS A 152 0.81 -3.75 2.31
N GLU A 153 0.45 -5.03 2.21
CA GLU A 153 -0.94 -5.44 2.03
C GLU A 153 -1.79 -5.15 3.27
N THR A 154 -1.25 -5.42 4.46
CA THR A 154 -1.91 -5.07 5.73
C THR A 154 -2.18 -3.58 5.80
N ARG A 155 -1.19 -2.75 5.47
CA ARG A 155 -1.37 -1.30 5.45
C ARG A 155 -2.37 -0.85 4.40
N ASP A 156 -2.29 -1.36 3.18
CA ASP A 156 -3.19 -0.94 2.09
C ASP A 156 -4.64 -1.38 2.33
N TRP A 157 -4.85 -2.46 3.09
CA TRP A 157 -6.15 -2.82 3.64
C TRP A 157 -6.64 -1.80 4.67
N LEU A 158 -5.81 -1.44 5.67
CA LEU A 158 -6.17 -0.41 6.66
C LEU A 158 -6.49 0.94 6.01
N MET A 159 -5.76 1.34 4.97
CA MET A 159 -6.03 2.59 4.26
C MET A 159 -7.36 2.57 3.50
N ARG A 160 -7.84 1.40 3.05
CA ARG A 160 -9.19 1.27 2.47
C ARG A 160 -10.26 1.42 3.55
N GLN A 161 -10.06 0.81 4.72
CA GLN A 161 -10.97 0.98 5.85
C GLN A 161 -11.03 2.45 6.31
N LEU A 162 -9.90 3.16 6.31
CA LEU A 162 -9.87 4.59 6.61
C LEU A 162 -10.58 5.44 5.55
N ASP A 163 -10.61 5.02 4.29
CA ASP A 163 -11.37 5.71 3.23
C ASP A 163 -12.88 5.60 3.47
N ASP A 164 -13.33 4.42 3.93
CA ASP A 164 -14.73 4.18 4.29
C ASP A 164 -15.13 5.01 5.53
N GLN A 165 -14.22 5.12 6.52
CA GLN A 165 -14.44 5.91 7.74
C GLN A 165 -14.38 7.42 7.52
N TYR A 166 -13.50 7.87 6.62
CA TYR A 166 -13.27 9.28 6.32
C TYR A 166 -13.43 9.51 4.80
N PRO A 167 -14.67 9.49 4.29
CA PRO A 167 -14.93 9.64 2.87
C PRO A 167 -14.49 11.03 2.37
N GLY A 168 -14.08 11.09 1.10
CA GLY A 168 -13.65 12.32 0.44
C GLY A 168 -12.14 12.57 0.48
N TYR A 169 -11.40 11.92 1.37
CA TYR A 169 -9.94 12.06 1.43
C TYR A 169 -9.22 11.30 0.32
N GLY A 170 -9.73 10.15 -0.15
CA GLY A 170 -9.10 9.35 -1.21
C GLY A 170 -8.03 8.37 -0.71
N PHE A 171 -8.06 8.02 0.58
CA PHE A 171 -7.13 7.10 1.23
C PHE A 171 -7.06 5.74 0.55
N ALA A 172 -8.15 5.25 -0.04
CA ALA A 172 -8.15 3.98 -0.78
C ALA A 172 -7.29 4.04 -2.06
N VAL A 173 -7.00 5.23 -2.60
CA VAL A 173 -6.20 5.42 -3.82
C VAL A 173 -4.76 5.74 -3.46
N HIS A 174 -4.51 6.88 -2.82
CA HIS A 174 -3.15 7.35 -2.55
C HIS A 174 -2.56 6.83 -1.24
N LYS A 175 -3.28 5.99 -0.47
CA LYS A 175 -2.77 5.29 0.73
C LYS A 175 -2.16 6.21 1.79
N GLY A 176 -2.62 7.46 1.87
CA GLY A 176 -2.08 8.46 2.80
C GLY A 176 -0.74 9.10 2.40
N TYR A 177 -0.19 8.79 1.21
CA TYR A 177 0.96 9.50 0.66
C TYR A 177 0.60 10.95 0.32
N ILE A 178 1.61 11.83 0.32
CA ILE A 178 1.45 13.25 0.02
C ILE A 178 1.31 13.41 -1.50
N THR A 179 0.07 13.40 -1.99
CA THR A 179 -0.26 13.63 -3.41
C THR A 179 -1.03 14.95 -3.57
N PRO A 180 -1.06 15.55 -4.77
CA PRO A 180 -1.88 16.73 -5.01
C PRO A 180 -3.35 16.56 -4.62
N ALA A 181 -3.93 15.37 -4.90
CA ALA A 181 -5.30 15.04 -4.52
C ALA A 181 -5.48 14.98 -3.00
N HIS A 182 -4.54 14.37 -2.28
CA HIS A 182 -4.59 14.29 -0.82
C HIS A 182 -4.46 15.68 -0.18
N VAL A 183 -3.54 16.50 -0.67
CA VAL A 183 -3.36 17.89 -0.22
C VAL A 183 -4.64 18.70 -0.47
N ALA A 184 -5.24 18.60 -1.65
CA ALA A 184 -6.50 19.28 -1.95
C ALA A 184 -7.61 18.88 -0.98
N ALA A 185 -7.77 17.58 -0.71
CA ALA A 185 -8.75 17.09 0.26
C ALA A 185 -8.51 17.66 1.67
N THR A 186 -7.26 17.79 2.12
CA THR A 186 -6.97 18.42 3.43
C THR A 186 -7.26 19.92 3.48
N VAL A 187 -7.22 20.61 2.33
CA VAL A 187 -7.59 22.02 2.23
C VAL A 187 -9.10 22.20 2.29
N GLU A 188 -9.85 21.28 1.67
CA GLU A 188 -11.31 21.31 1.61
C GLU A 188 -11.97 20.80 2.90
N LEU A 189 -11.49 19.68 3.43
CA LEU A 189 -12.13 18.94 4.53
C LEU A 189 -11.43 19.15 5.89
N GLY A 190 -10.27 19.79 5.91
CA GLY A 190 -9.40 19.88 7.08
C GLY A 190 -8.59 18.58 7.31
N LEU A 191 -8.02 18.43 8.51
CA LEU A 191 -7.32 17.21 8.90
C LEU A 191 -8.26 16.24 9.63
N SER A 192 -8.36 15.02 9.15
CA SER A 192 -9.02 13.93 9.88
C SER A 192 -8.16 13.39 11.03
N PRO A 193 -8.74 12.63 11.99
CA PRO A 193 -7.98 11.91 13.03
C PRO A 193 -6.93 10.93 12.50
N ALA A 194 -7.05 10.48 11.24
CA ALA A 194 -6.06 9.61 10.62
C ALA A 194 -4.76 10.34 10.22
N HIS A 195 -4.74 11.68 10.19
CA HIS A 195 -3.58 12.45 9.81
C HIS A 195 -2.52 12.50 10.92
N ARG A 196 -1.25 12.43 10.52
CA ARG A 196 -0.09 12.61 11.39
C ARG A 196 0.24 14.10 11.48
N ARG A 197 -0.08 14.72 12.61
CA ARG A 197 0.09 16.16 12.85
C ARG A 197 1.56 16.59 12.92
N SER A 198 2.44 15.65 13.29
CA SER A 198 3.89 15.85 13.33
C SER A 198 4.54 15.90 11.94
N VAL A 199 3.89 15.34 10.91
CA VAL A 199 4.44 15.32 9.54
C VAL A 199 4.27 16.68 8.89
N ARG A 200 5.40 17.33 8.58
CA ARG A 200 5.40 18.59 7.83
C ARG A 200 5.24 18.32 6.34
N TRP A 201 4.23 18.93 5.74
CA TRP A 201 4.05 19.01 4.30
C TRP A 201 3.78 20.48 3.92
N LYS A 202 4.19 20.88 2.71
CA LYS A 202 3.92 22.23 2.20
C LYS A 202 2.59 22.19 1.46
N ALA A 203 1.58 22.87 2.00
CA ALA A 203 0.46 23.30 1.17
C ALA A 203 1.01 24.28 0.12
N SER A 204 0.43 24.28 -1.09
CA SER A 204 0.86 25.10 -2.23
C SER A 204 1.25 26.55 -1.85
N PRO A 205 2.19 27.17 -2.58
CA PRO A 205 2.66 28.52 -2.24
C PRO A 205 1.49 29.50 -2.31
N GLY A 206 1.13 30.10 -1.17
CA GLY A 206 0.13 31.17 -1.10
C GLY A 206 -0.94 31.09 0.00
N ARG A 207 -1.04 30.00 0.77
CA ARG A 207 -1.94 29.96 1.95
C ARG A 207 -1.17 29.66 3.24
N LYS A 208 -1.39 30.49 4.25
CA LYS A 208 -0.85 30.31 5.62
C LYS A 208 -1.31 28.94 6.14
N ASN A 209 -0.43 28.26 6.87
CA ASN A 209 -0.68 26.96 7.49
C ASN A 209 -2.09 26.89 8.07
N VAL A 210 -2.86 25.87 7.67
CA VAL A 210 -4.07 25.46 8.40
C VAL A 210 -3.65 25.28 9.86
N ASP A 211 -4.38 25.95 10.74
CA ASP A 211 -4.04 26.18 12.13
C ASP A 211 -3.55 24.89 12.80
N ARG A 212 -2.25 24.83 13.05
CA ARG A 212 -1.60 23.71 13.72
C ARG A 212 -1.80 23.96 15.20
N GLY A 213 -3.00 23.62 15.69
CA GLY A 213 -3.32 23.70 17.11
C GLY A 213 -2.20 23.08 17.93
N ASN A 214 -1.46 23.94 18.61
CA ASN A 214 -0.46 23.57 19.59
C ASN A 214 -1.24 23.09 20.81
N ALA A 215 -1.66 21.83 20.80
CA ALA A 215 -2.21 21.20 21.99
C ALA A 215 -1.05 20.92 22.94
N THR A 216 -0.71 21.94 23.74
CA THR A 216 0.03 21.75 24.99
C THR A 216 -0.74 20.71 25.80
N LEU A 217 -0.17 19.51 25.95
CA LEU A 217 -0.71 18.48 26.84
C LEU A 217 -0.72 19.06 28.26
N PRO A 218 -1.86 19.06 28.99
CA PRO A 218 -1.83 19.45 30.38
C PRO A 218 -1.10 18.36 31.18
N THR A 219 0.05 18.74 31.72
CA THR A 219 0.76 18.03 32.79
C THR A 219 0.04 18.29 34.11
N SER A 220 -0.71 17.32 34.60
CA SER A 220 -0.82 16.95 36.03
C SER A 220 -2.01 16.01 36.23
N VAL A 221 -1.73 14.85 36.80
CA VAL A 221 -2.72 13.98 37.44
C VAL A 221 -2.74 14.42 38.89
N GLU A 222 -3.82 15.03 39.34
CA GLU A 222 -4.15 15.10 40.77
C GLU A 222 -5.56 14.57 40.99
N ALA A 223 -5.69 13.82 42.09
CA ALA A 223 -6.87 13.09 42.49
C ALA A 223 -7.82 13.96 43.34
N GLY A 224 -9.11 13.61 43.31
CA GLY A 224 -10.20 14.15 44.15
C GLY A 224 -11.19 15.00 43.35
N ASP A 225 -12.50 15.00 43.57
CA ASP A 225 -13.36 14.29 44.51
C ASP A 225 -14.80 14.35 43.94
N ASP A 226 -15.66 13.49 44.48
CA ASP A 226 -17.09 13.34 44.22
C ASP A 226 -17.91 14.62 44.46
N SER A 227 -18.75 15.01 43.49
CA SER A 227 -20.07 15.63 43.75
C SER A 227 -20.87 15.83 42.46
N GLY A 228 -21.98 15.10 42.35
CA GLY A 228 -22.83 15.06 41.17
C GLY A 228 -23.57 16.36 40.84
N ARG A 229 -23.86 16.51 39.53
CA ARG A 229 -24.99 17.28 38.96
C ARG A 229 -25.35 16.72 37.56
N PRO A 230 -26.62 16.82 37.13
CA PRO A 230 -27.19 15.96 36.10
C PRO A 230 -26.88 16.42 34.67
N VAL A 231 -26.83 15.44 33.77
CA VAL A 231 -26.59 15.58 32.33
C VAL A 231 -27.86 16.04 31.62
N GLU A 232 -27.81 17.18 30.94
CA GLU A 232 -28.89 17.69 30.10
C GLU A 232 -28.78 17.07 28.68
N GLN A 233 -29.86 16.42 28.24
CA GLN A 233 -29.97 15.77 26.93
C GLN A 233 -30.14 16.82 25.83
N VAL A 234 -29.33 16.74 24.77
CA VAL A 234 -29.55 17.49 23.53
C VAL A 234 -29.87 16.50 22.42
N GLU A 235 -31.08 16.60 21.88
CA GLU A 235 -31.61 15.78 20.80
C GLU A 235 -30.82 15.98 19.50
N ALA A 236 -30.42 14.87 18.88
CA ALA A 236 -29.72 14.85 17.60
C ALA A 236 -30.69 15.04 16.43
N ALA A 237 -30.60 16.18 15.74
CA ALA A 237 -31.22 16.38 14.45
C ALA A 237 -30.64 15.37 13.43
N THR A 238 -31.51 14.48 12.94
CA THR A 238 -31.14 13.42 12.00
C THR A 238 -31.04 13.99 10.59
N THR A 239 -29.83 14.27 10.11
CA THR A 239 -29.57 14.40 8.68
C THR A 239 -29.03 13.07 8.16
N GLN A 240 -29.86 12.36 7.40
CA GLN A 240 -29.45 11.13 6.72
C GLN A 240 -28.35 11.46 5.70
N PRO A 241 -27.14 10.86 5.79
CA PRO A 241 -26.11 11.02 4.78
C PRO A 241 -26.49 10.20 3.53
N THR A 242 -26.54 10.86 2.39
CA THR A 242 -26.70 10.23 1.07
C THR A 242 -25.52 9.30 0.80
N LYS A 243 -25.76 7.98 0.81
CA LYS A 243 -24.80 6.95 0.37
C LYS A 243 -24.34 7.25 -1.07
N LYS A 244 -23.08 7.62 -1.28
CA LYS A 244 -22.46 7.55 -2.62
C LYS A 244 -21.88 6.15 -2.83
N LYS A 245 -22.32 5.50 -3.91
CA LYS A 245 -21.98 4.13 -4.32
C LYS A 245 -20.48 4.01 -4.63
N ALA A 246 -19.90 2.84 -4.36
CA ALA A 246 -18.61 2.42 -4.93
C ALA A 246 -18.57 2.75 -6.42
N ALA A 247 -17.40 3.10 -6.97
CA ALA A 247 -17.26 3.47 -8.38
C ALA A 247 -17.71 2.29 -9.27
N GLY A 248 -19.00 2.31 -9.66
CA GLY A 248 -19.73 1.16 -10.20
C GLY A 248 -19.18 0.64 -11.52
N TRP A 249 -18.29 1.40 -12.15
CA TRP A 249 -17.63 1.02 -13.39
C TRP A 249 -16.78 -0.25 -13.27
N LYS A 250 -16.24 -0.56 -12.08
CA LYS A 250 -15.43 -1.78 -11.88
C LYS A 250 -16.24 -3.08 -11.99
N THR A 251 -17.53 -3.00 -11.68
CA THR A 251 -18.47 -4.13 -11.74
C THR A 251 -19.27 -4.17 -13.04
N LEU A 252 -19.02 -3.25 -13.97
CA LEU A 252 -19.67 -3.27 -15.28
C LEU A 252 -19.19 -4.46 -16.13
N PRO A 253 -20.07 -4.97 -17.02
CA PRO A 253 -19.67 -5.88 -18.09
C PRO A 253 -18.53 -5.28 -18.92
N ASP A 254 -17.72 -6.13 -19.54
CA ASP A 254 -16.46 -5.70 -20.16
C ASP A 254 -16.66 -4.66 -21.27
N ALA A 255 -17.76 -4.71 -22.02
CA ALA A 255 -18.08 -3.71 -23.04
C ALA A 255 -18.36 -2.31 -22.46
N GLU A 256 -19.14 -2.25 -21.39
CA GLU A 256 -19.46 -0.99 -20.71
C GLU A 256 -18.26 -0.45 -19.93
N LYS A 257 -17.47 -1.34 -19.31
CA LYS A 257 -16.19 -1.00 -18.68
C LYS A 257 -15.20 -0.44 -19.71
N ALA A 258 -15.13 -1.02 -20.91
CA ALA A 258 -14.28 -0.53 -21.99
C ALA A 258 -14.67 0.89 -22.38
N GLN A 259 -15.97 1.15 -22.63
CA GLN A 259 -16.44 2.50 -22.96
C GLN A 259 -16.11 3.51 -21.85
N TYR A 260 -16.37 3.16 -20.60
CA TYR A 260 -16.06 4.02 -19.45
C TYR A 260 -14.57 4.38 -19.39
N LEU A 261 -13.68 3.42 -19.64
CA LEU A 261 -12.22 3.63 -19.60
C LEU A 261 -11.69 4.48 -20.77
N LEU A 262 -12.36 4.43 -21.92
CA LEU A 262 -12.09 5.29 -23.07
C LEU A 262 -12.50 6.74 -22.79
N ASP A 263 -13.64 6.94 -22.14
CA ASP A 263 -14.15 8.26 -21.75
C ASP A 263 -13.33 8.89 -20.62
N HIS A 264 -12.71 8.07 -19.77
CA HIS A 264 -11.91 8.51 -18.60
C HIS A 264 -10.42 8.22 -18.80
N GLN A 265 -9.79 8.90 -19.76
CA GLN A 265 -8.38 8.69 -20.14
C GLN A 265 -7.36 8.96 -19.01
N THR A 266 -7.76 9.69 -17.96
CA THR A 266 -6.91 9.98 -16.79
C THR A 266 -6.71 8.79 -15.84
N LEU A 267 -7.51 7.72 -15.98
CA LEU A 267 -7.38 6.52 -15.15
C LEU A 267 -6.18 5.67 -15.60
N SER A 268 -5.23 5.43 -14.71
CA SER A 268 -4.08 4.56 -15.01
C SER A 268 -4.51 3.13 -15.36
N ASP A 269 -3.84 2.50 -16.33
CA ASP A 269 -4.11 1.11 -16.74
C ASP A 269 -3.96 0.10 -15.61
N ARG A 270 -3.01 0.39 -14.71
CA ARG A 270 -2.74 -0.40 -13.50
C ARG A 270 -3.94 -0.49 -12.54
N ASN A 271 -4.96 0.34 -12.73
CA ASN A 271 -6.15 0.33 -11.89
C ASN A 271 -7.18 -0.72 -12.31
N TRP A 272 -7.06 -1.30 -13.52
CA TRP A 272 -8.08 -2.19 -14.09
C TRP A 272 -7.52 -3.42 -14.83
N THR A 273 -6.23 -3.44 -15.21
CA THR A 273 -5.57 -4.63 -15.78
C THR A 273 -4.10 -4.72 -15.37
N ASP A 274 -3.55 -5.94 -15.36
CA ASP A 274 -2.12 -6.22 -15.15
C ASP A 274 -1.34 -6.41 -16.44
N GLU A 275 -2.02 -6.44 -17.58
CA GLU A 275 -1.35 -6.52 -18.87
C GLU A 275 -0.65 -5.20 -19.19
N ALA A 276 0.54 -5.29 -19.78
CA ALA A 276 1.23 -4.13 -20.30
C ALA A 276 0.72 -3.79 -21.70
N ARG A 277 0.78 -2.51 -22.05
CA ARG A 277 0.63 -2.10 -23.44
C ARG A 277 1.75 -2.69 -24.28
N LEU A 278 1.41 -3.16 -25.47
CA LEU A 278 2.39 -3.50 -26.50
C LEU A 278 3.15 -2.23 -26.94
N ARG A 279 4.32 -2.42 -27.55
CA ARG A 279 5.15 -1.29 -28.01
C ARG A 279 4.40 -0.48 -29.07
N GLY A 280 4.16 0.81 -28.81
CA GLY A 280 3.41 1.69 -29.70
C GLY A 280 1.88 1.61 -29.58
N GLU A 281 1.36 0.72 -28.72
CA GLU A 281 -0.08 0.52 -28.57
C GLU A 281 -0.75 1.75 -27.91
N LYS A 282 -1.69 2.36 -28.65
CA LYS A 282 -2.52 3.46 -28.15
C LYS A 282 -3.47 2.93 -27.08
N ARG A 283 -3.87 3.82 -26.17
CA ARG A 283 -4.78 3.47 -25.06
C ARG A 283 -6.08 2.84 -25.55
N GLU A 284 -6.66 3.34 -26.65
CA GLU A 284 -7.92 2.77 -27.15
C GLU A 284 -7.76 1.33 -27.63
N ALA A 285 -6.70 1.04 -28.38
CA ALA A 285 -6.37 -0.30 -28.85
C ALA A 285 -6.12 -1.23 -27.66
N PHE A 286 -5.40 -0.76 -26.65
CA PHE A 286 -5.14 -1.51 -25.42
C PHE A 286 -6.42 -1.85 -24.65
N VAL A 287 -7.32 -0.88 -24.43
CA VAL A 287 -8.59 -1.11 -23.72
C VAL A 287 -9.45 -2.14 -24.46
N ARG A 288 -9.54 -2.02 -25.79
CA ARG A 288 -10.31 -2.96 -26.62
C ARG A 288 -9.71 -4.35 -26.64
N ARG A 289 -8.38 -4.48 -26.73
CA ARG A 289 -7.71 -5.79 -26.71
C ARG A 289 -7.97 -6.55 -25.42
N ILE A 290 -7.88 -5.87 -24.28
CA ILE A 290 -8.02 -6.52 -22.97
C ILE A 290 -9.48 -6.87 -22.64
N LEU A 291 -10.43 -5.97 -22.94
CA LEU A 291 -11.83 -6.13 -22.50
C LEU A 291 -12.76 -6.66 -23.58
N LEU A 292 -12.47 -6.40 -24.86
CA LEU A 292 -13.32 -6.82 -25.98
C LEU A 292 -12.74 -7.97 -26.78
N GLY A 293 -11.46 -8.33 -26.55
CA GLY A 293 -10.77 -9.37 -27.31
C GLY A 293 -10.41 -8.95 -28.73
N ASP A 294 -10.45 -7.65 -29.04
CA ASP A 294 -10.01 -7.13 -30.34
C ASP A 294 -8.50 -7.41 -30.52
N GLY A 295 -8.14 -8.19 -31.55
CA GLY A 295 -6.73 -8.42 -31.88
C GLY A 295 -5.99 -7.12 -32.21
N PRO A 296 -4.64 -7.11 -32.17
CA PRO A 296 -3.87 -5.95 -32.57
C PRO A 296 -4.21 -5.58 -34.01
N ARG A 297 -4.81 -4.39 -34.22
CA ARG A 297 -5.06 -3.87 -35.57
C ARG A 297 -3.71 -3.51 -36.16
N ASP A 298 -3.36 -4.19 -37.24
CA ASP A 298 -2.19 -3.86 -38.04
C ASP A 298 -2.47 -2.50 -38.71
N GLU A 299 -1.55 -1.53 -38.61
CA GLU A 299 -1.71 -0.18 -39.18
C GLU A 299 -1.73 -0.18 -40.74
N SER A 300 -1.78 -1.35 -41.38
CA SER A 300 -1.85 -1.53 -42.83
C SER A 300 -3.27 -1.40 -43.42
N ASP A 301 -4.33 -1.46 -42.61
CA ASP A 301 -5.73 -1.44 -43.12
C ASP A 301 -6.34 -0.03 -43.29
N GLU A 302 -5.62 1.05 -42.93
CA GLU A 302 -6.11 2.43 -43.07
C GLU A 302 -5.74 3.09 -44.42
N ILE A 303 -5.07 2.39 -45.34
CA ILE A 303 -4.67 2.95 -46.65
C ILE A 303 -5.66 2.59 -47.79
N ASP A 304 -6.54 1.59 -47.63
CA ASP A 304 -7.34 1.09 -48.77
C ASP A 304 -8.73 1.73 -48.95
N THR A 305 -9.21 2.52 -47.97
CA THR A 305 -10.50 3.24 -48.11
C THR A 305 -10.38 4.61 -48.80
N ALA A 306 -9.16 5.09 -49.08
CA ALA A 306 -8.92 6.35 -49.79
C ALA A 306 -8.74 6.20 -51.32
N ARG A 307 -8.75 4.96 -51.87
CA ARG A 307 -8.53 4.71 -53.31
C ARG A 307 -9.76 4.26 -54.11
N GLN A 308 -10.93 4.06 -53.49
CA GLN A 308 -12.17 3.67 -54.18
C GLN A 308 -13.21 4.78 -54.29
N GLY A 309 -12.77 6.03 -54.50
CA GLY A 309 -13.65 7.21 -54.59
C GLY A 309 -13.32 8.16 -55.74
N SER A 310 -12.91 7.65 -56.91
CA SER A 310 -12.72 8.48 -58.11
C SER A 310 -12.81 7.64 -59.39
N ILE A 311 -14.01 7.18 -59.73
CA ILE A 311 -14.37 6.87 -61.11
C ILE A 311 -15.53 7.81 -61.47
N LEU A 312 -15.21 8.87 -62.22
CA LEU A 312 -16.20 9.69 -62.91
C LEU A 312 -16.66 8.96 -64.18
N PRO A 313 -17.94 9.03 -64.55
CA PRO A 313 -18.44 8.38 -65.77
C PRO A 313 -18.05 9.17 -67.02
N GLU A 314 -17.91 8.43 -68.11
CA GLU A 314 -17.59 8.90 -69.46
C GLU A 314 -18.58 9.95 -69.99
N GLY A 315 -18.04 10.93 -70.71
CA GLY A 315 -18.71 11.89 -71.58
C GLY A 315 -17.74 12.44 -72.62
#